data_AF-A0A7L6RZY4-F1
#
_entry.id   AF-A0A7L6RZY4-F1
#
_cell.length_a   1.000
_cell.length_b   1.000
_cell.length_c   1.000
_cell.angle_alpha   90.00
_cell.angle_beta   90.00
_cell.angle_gamma   90.00
#
_symmetry.space_group_name_H-M   'P 1'
#
loop_
_entity.id
_entity.type
_entity.pdbx_description
1 polymer ?
#
loop_
_entity_poly.entity_id
_entity_poly.type
_entity_poly.pdbx_seq_one_letter_code
_entity_poly.pdbx_strand_id
1 'polypeptide(L)'
;MDMSVKVDLEDKIKEKYTIGCYEFDVVNKCFWGDAEIELYLYEIDTDIWRSCDVWYFDGYENRLSDHETEDLVFFGDKACVKRKAIEKFNENPPEFMGYKIIYRNISIVFETRKHLL
;
A
#
# COMPACT_ATOMS: atom_id res chain seq x y z
N MET A 1 22.43 -13.40 7.03
CA MET A 1 21.48 -14.42 6.51
C MET A 1 22.16 -15.05 5.33
N ASP A 2 22.11 -16.38 5.21
CA ASP A 2 22.66 -17.05 4.03
C ASP A 2 21.83 -16.66 2.79
N MET A 3 22.49 -16.51 1.64
CA MET A 3 21.85 -16.20 0.36
C MET A 3 20.86 -17.30 -0.05
N SER A 4 21.12 -18.55 0.33
CA SER A 4 20.19 -19.67 0.13
C SER A 4 18.83 -19.45 0.80
N VAL A 5 18.83 -18.90 2.01
CA VAL A 5 17.61 -18.59 2.79
C VAL A 5 16.86 -17.42 2.18
N LYS A 6 17.57 -16.44 1.58
CA LYS A 6 16.93 -15.29 0.91
C LYS A 6 16.11 -15.76 -0.29
N VAL A 7 16.74 -16.56 -1.14
CA VAL A 7 16.10 -17.08 -2.36
C VAL A 7 14.89 -17.93 -2.01
N ASP A 8 15.00 -18.83 -1.02
CA ASP A 8 13.87 -19.65 -0.55
C ASP A 8 12.68 -18.81 -0.03
N LEU A 9 12.95 -17.74 0.71
CA LEU A 9 11.91 -16.81 1.18
C LEU A 9 11.24 -16.06 0.01
N GLU A 10 12.03 -15.60 -0.96
CA GLU A 10 11.55 -14.89 -2.15
C GLU A 10 10.75 -15.79 -3.10
N ASP A 11 11.08 -17.07 -3.19
CA ASP A 11 10.33 -18.02 -4.01
C ASP A 11 8.99 -18.37 -3.34
N LYS A 12 8.99 -18.64 -2.02
CA LYS A 12 7.77 -18.93 -1.26
C LYS A 12 6.77 -17.79 -1.25
N ILE A 13 7.24 -16.54 -1.15
CA ILE A 13 6.31 -15.40 -1.16
C ILE A 13 5.64 -15.24 -2.53
N LYS A 14 6.33 -15.52 -3.64
CA LYS A 14 5.76 -15.48 -5.01
C LYS A 14 4.72 -16.58 -5.24
N GLU A 15 4.86 -17.73 -4.59
CA GLU A 15 3.84 -18.79 -4.63
C GLU A 15 2.54 -18.36 -3.93
N LYS A 16 2.65 -17.59 -2.85
CA LYS A 16 1.48 -17.09 -2.10
C LYS A 16 0.88 -15.83 -2.73
N TYR A 17 1.73 -14.87 -3.07
CA TYR A 17 1.38 -13.59 -3.68
C TYR A 17 1.84 -13.62 -5.13
N THR A 18 0.94 -14.06 -6.00
CA THR A 18 1.20 -14.25 -7.44
C THR A 18 1.21 -12.94 -8.24
N ILE A 19 0.86 -11.84 -7.57
CA ILE A 19 0.74 -10.50 -8.12
C ILE A 19 1.82 -9.64 -7.45
N GLY A 20 2.52 -8.81 -8.23
CA GLY A 20 3.65 -8.01 -7.79
C GLY A 20 4.99 -8.76 -7.77
N CYS A 21 6.06 -8.00 -7.57
CA CYS A 21 7.40 -8.52 -7.34
C CYS A 21 7.80 -8.26 -5.89
N TYR A 22 8.40 -9.28 -5.24
CA TYR A 22 8.81 -9.21 -3.84
C TYR A 22 10.28 -9.53 -3.69
N GLU A 23 11.02 -8.66 -3.01
CA GLU A 23 12.43 -8.81 -2.69
C GLU A 23 12.64 -8.76 -1.19
N PHE A 24 13.40 -9.69 -0.62
CA PHE A 24 13.71 -9.71 0.80
C PHE A 24 14.94 -8.86 1.13
N ASP A 25 14.75 -7.91 2.04
CA ASP A 25 15.80 -7.07 2.58
C ASP A 25 16.45 -7.73 3.81
N VAL A 26 17.67 -8.20 3.61
CA VAL A 26 18.43 -8.88 4.66
C VAL A 26 18.76 -7.96 5.84
N VAL A 27 18.95 -6.66 5.59
CA VAL A 27 19.33 -5.67 6.59
C VAL A 27 18.11 -5.28 7.42
N ASN A 28 17.02 -4.93 6.76
CA ASN A 28 15.79 -4.43 7.39
C ASN A 28 14.84 -5.55 7.86
N LYS A 29 15.08 -6.81 7.46
CA LYS A 29 14.23 -7.96 7.78
C LYS A 29 12.78 -7.76 7.36
N CYS A 30 12.59 -7.28 6.14
CA CYS A 30 11.28 -7.09 5.52
C CYS A 30 11.31 -7.52 4.06
N PHE A 31 10.13 -7.69 3.47
CA PHE A 31 9.97 -7.74 2.02
C PHE A 31 9.67 -6.35 1.49
N TRP A 32 10.28 -5.99 0.38
CA TRP A 32 9.86 -4.89 -0.46
C TRP A 32 8.91 -5.43 -1.52
N GLY A 33 7.68 -4.94 -1.54
CA GLY A 33 6.70 -5.19 -2.60
C GLY A 33 6.72 -4.05 -3.62
N ASP A 34 6.88 -4.40 -4.89
CA ASP A 34 6.85 -3.46 -6.02
C ASP A 34 5.53 -3.51 -6.81
N ALA A 35 4.49 -4.13 -6.23
CA ALA A 35 3.14 -4.04 -6.77
C ALA A 35 2.68 -2.58 -6.84
N GLU A 36 2.07 -2.22 -7.96
CA GLU A 36 1.45 -0.91 -8.19
C GLU A 36 0.22 -0.77 -7.30
N ILE A 37 0.22 0.26 -6.46
CA ILE A 37 -0.86 0.55 -5.53
C ILE A 37 -1.37 1.94 -5.82
N GLU A 38 -2.66 2.06 -6.15
CA GLU A 38 -3.31 3.36 -6.32
C GLU A 38 -4.31 3.60 -5.20
N LEU A 39 -4.03 4.58 -4.34
CA LEU A 39 -4.92 5.00 -3.26
C LEU A 39 -5.69 6.26 -3.68
N TYR A 40 -7.00 6.18 -3.57
CA TYR A 40 -7.89 7.25 -4.01
C TYR A 40 -8.31 8.11 -2.81
N LEU A 41 -8.09 9.42 -2.92
CA LEU A 41 -8.49 10.40 -1.91
C LEU A 41 -9.38 11.47 -2.56
N TYR A 42 -10.44 11.90 -1.88
CA TYR A 42 -11.29 13.00 -2.31
C TYR A 42 -11.31 14.13 -1.30
N GLU A 43 -11.37 15.36 -1.80
CA GLU A 43 -11.46 16.56 -0.96
C GLU A 43 -12.89 16.69 -0.41
N ILE A 44 -13.00 16.84 0.91
CA ILE A 44 -14.29 17.03 1.62
C ILE A 44 -14.47 18.46 2.13
N ASP A 45 -13.37 19.18 2.35
CA ASP A 45 -13.30 20.61 2.66
C ASP A 45 -11.90 21.10 2.28
N THR A 46 -11.67 22.41 2.33
CA THR A 46 -10.37 23.03 2.00
C THR A 46 -9.24 22.38 2.80
N ASP A 47 -8.30 21.74 2.10
CA ASP A 47 -7.16 21.02 2.69
C ASP A 47 -7.56 19.84 3.62
N ILE A 48 -8.78 19.32 3.48
CA ILE A 48 -9.26 18.11 4.18
C ILE A 48 -9.62 17.04 3.16
N TRP A 49 -8.94 15.90 3.26
CA TRP A 49 -9.02 14.80 2.30
C TRP A 49 -9.46 13.53 2.99
N ARG A 50 -10.30 12.74 2.32
CA ARG A 50 -10.79 11.46 2.84
C ARG A 50 -10.46 10.33 1.86
N SER A 51 -10.08 9.17 2.38
CA SER A 51 -9.89 7.98 1.54
C SER A 51 -11.23 7.52 0.96
N CYS A 52 -11.19 7.03 -0.28
CA CYS A 52 -12.29 6.26 -0.86
C CYS A 52 -12.43 4.91 -0.15
N ASP A 53 -13.39 4.08 -0.56
CA ASP A 53 -13.51 2.68 -0.09
C ASP A 53 -12.79 1.70 -1.03
N VAL A 54 -12.16 2.21 -2.09
CA VAL A 54 -11.56 1.45 -3.17
C VAL A 54 -10.13 1.88 -3.40
N TRP A 55 -9.29 0.91 -3.71
CA TRP A 55 -7.92 1.08 -4.16
C TRP A 55 -7.56 0.01 -5.19
N TYR A 56 -6.50 0.22 -5.95
CA TYR A 56 -6.06 -0.76 -6.96
C TYR A 56 -4.73 -1.36 -6.56
N PHE A 57 -4.60 -2.68 -6.73
CA PHE A 57 -3.38 -3.46 -6.55
C PHE A 57 -3.05 -4.16 -7.87
N ASP A 58 -1.98 -3.74 -8.56
CA ASP A 58 -1.60 -4.22 -9.89
C ASP A 58 -2.78 -4.24 -10.88
N GLY A 59 -3.57 -3.16 -10.87
CA GLY A 59 -4.73 -3.00 -11.75
C GLY A 59 -5.99 -3.76 -11.32
N TYR A 60 -5.96 -4.49 -10.21
CA TYR A 60 -7.15 -5.14 -9.64
C TYR A 60 -7.78 -4.27 -8.56
N GLU A 61 -9.09 -4.04 -8.66
CA GLU A 61 -9.87 -3.33 -7.67
C GLU A 61 -9.92 -4.11 -6.34
N ASN A 62 -9.59 -3.45 -5.25
CA ASN A 62 -9.66 -3.96 -3.90
C ASN A 62 -10.45 -3.00 -3.01
N ARG A 63 -11.13 -3.55 -2.00
CA ARG A 63 -11.81 -2.72 -0.99
C ARG A 63 -10.85 -2.37 0.13
N LEU A 64 -10.94 -1.14 0.62
CA LEU A 64 -10.16 -0.67 1.76
C LEU A 64 -10.58 -1.33 3.07
N SER A 65 -11.72 -2.05 3.11
CA SER A 65 -12.20 -2.87 4.24
C SER A 65 -11.30 -4.04 4.61
N ASP A 66 -10.49 -4.51 3.66
CA ASP A 66 -9.61 -5.67 3.84
C ASP A 66 -8.26 -5.29 4.49
N HIS A 67 -8.02 -3.98 4.60
CA HIS A 67 -6.96 -3.37 5.39
C HIS A 67 -7.63 -2.52 6.50
N GLU A 68 -6.99 -2.29 7.65
CA GLU A 68 -7.55 -1.45 8.73
C GLU A 68 -7.54 0.06 8.38
N THR A 69 -7.89 0.40 7.14
CA THR A 69 -7.72 1.71 6.51
C THR A 69 -9.04 2.35 6.08
N GLU A 70 -10.18 1.82 6.54
CA GLU A 70 -11.48 2.45 6.29
C GLU A 70 -11.52 3.88 6.86
N ASP A 71 -11.95 4.81 6.02
CA ASP A 71 -12.36 6.16 6.41
C ASP A 71 -11.28 7.10 6.95
N LEU A 72 -10.07 6.99 6.42
CA LEU A 72 -8.95 7.86 6.81
C LEU A 72 -9.18 9.30 6.36
N VAL A 73 -9.00 10.23 7.30
CA VAL A 73 -9.04 11.67 7.05
C VAL A 73 -7.64 12.26 7.20
N PHE A 74 -7.21 13.01 6.20
CA PHE A 74 -5.92 13.66 6.12
C PHE A 74 -6.07 15.17 6.01
N PHE A 75 -5.13 15.90 6.63
CA PHE A 75 -5.14 17.36 6.67
C PHE A 75 -3.87 17.93 6.04
N GLY A 76 -4.05 18.98 5.24
CA GLY A 76 -3.00 19.76 4.59
C GLY A 76 -3.09 19.73 3.06
N ASP A 77 -2.09 20.34 2.42
CA ASP A 77 -1.96 20.33 0.98
C ASP A 77 -1.73 18.91 0.41
N LYS A 78 -1.83 18.78 -0.91
CA LYS A 78 -1.68 17.50 -1.63
C LYS A 78 -0.32 16.82 -1.37
N ALA A 79 0.77 17.56 -1.23
CA ALA A 79 2.08 16.98 -1.00
C ALA A 79 2.19 16.38 0.42
N CYS A 80 1.69 17.11 1.41
CA CYS A 80 1.60 16.69 2.79
C CYS A 80 0.71 15.44 2.94
N VAL A 81 -0.47 15.48 2.33
CA VAL A 81 -1.46 14.39 2.36
C VAL A 81 -0.92 13.15 1.67
N LYS A 82 -0.27 13.29 0.51
CA LYS A 82 0.34 12.16 -0.20
C LYS A 82 1.31 11.39 0.68
N ARG A 83 2.22 12.10 1.37
CA ARG A 83 3.17 11.48 2.28
C ARG A 83 2.46 10.77 3.44
N LYS A 84 1.52 11.45 4.11
CA LYS A 84 0.77 10.87 5.25
C LYS A 84 -0.02 9.62 4.85
N ALA A 85 -0.64 9.61 3.68
CA ALA A 85 -1.40 8.46 3.19
C ALA A 85 -0.49 7.25 2.94
N ILE A 86 0.67 7.46 2.31
CA ILE A 86 1.67 6.39 2.08
C ILE A 86 2.22 5.85 3.41
N GLU A 87 2.55 6.75 4.35
CA GLU A 87 3.00 6.35 5.70
C GLU A 87 1.94 5.54 6.43
N LYS A 88 0.68 5.97 6.37
CA LYS A 88 -0.45 5.29 7.00
C LYS A 88 -0.73 3.92 6.39
N PHE A 89 -0.64 3.78 5.07
CA PHE A 89 -0.81 2.51 4.37
C PHE A 89 0.23 1.47 4.82
N ASN A 90 1.47 1.90 5.03
CA ASN A 90 2.57 1.05 5.50
C ASN A 90 2.70 1.00 7.04
N GLU A 91 1.75 1.54 7.82
CA GLU A 91 1.81 1.52 9.30
C GLU A 91 1.61 0.10 9.84
N ASN A 92 0.59 -0.60 9.31
CA ASN A 92 0.26 -2.00 9.61
C ASN A 92 0.37 -2.85 8.33
N PRO A 93 1.57 -3.06 7.80
CA PRO A 93 1.76 -3.81 6.57
C PRO A 93 1.41 -5.28 6.78
N PRO A 94 0.97 -6.00 5.73
CA PRO A 94 0.81 -7.43 5.78
C PRO A 94 2.11 -8.13 6.19
N GLU A 95 2.00 -9.26 6.86
CA GLU A 95 3.15 -10.09 7.21
C GLU A 95 3.13 -11.41 6.45
N PHE A 96 4.32 -11.81 6.00
CA PHE A 96 4.58 -13.13 5.43
C PHE A 96 5.67 -13.83 6.24
N MET A 97 5.32 -14.96 6.85
CA MET A 97 6.22 -15.76 7.69
C MET A 97 6.90 -14.94 8.80
N GLY A 98 6.21 -13.95 9.36
CA GLY A 98 6.72 -13.06 10.41
C GLY A 98 7.57 -11.89 9.91
N TYR A 99 7.67 -11.68 8.59
CA TYR A 99 8.33 -10.52 8.00
C TYR A 99 7.31 -9.59 7.34
N LYS A 100 7.42 -8.30 7.64
CA LYS A 100 6.55 -7.26 7.06
C LYS A 100 6.77 -7.12 5.56
N ILE A 101 5.71 -6.88 4.81
CA ILE A 101 5.72 -6.56 3.38
C ILE A 101 5.49 -5.06 3.23
N ILE A 102 6.53 -4.31 2.89
CA ILE A 102 6.45 -2.87 2.70
C ILE A 102 6.31 -2.54 1.22
N TYR A 103 5.24 -1.84 0.87
CA TYR A 103 4.97 -1.48 -0.51
C TYR A 103 5.61 -0.13 -0.85
N ARG A 104 6.34 -0.09 -1.98
CA ARG A 104 7.08 1.09 -2.43
C ARG A 104 6.39 1.84 -3.56
N ASN A 105 5.71 1.11 -4.44
CA ASN A 105 5.06 1.68 -5.61
C ASN A 105 3.63 2.11 -5.29
N ILE A 106 3.48 3.10 -4.39
CA ILE A 106 2.19 3.65 -3.98
C ILE A 106 1.98 5.02 -4.61
N SER A 107 0.97 5.13 -5.46
CA SER A 107 0.46 6.37 -6.04
C SER A 107 -0.76 6.86 -5.25
N ILE A 108 -0.93 8.18 -5.19
CA ILE A 108 -2.10 8.81 -4.59
C ILE A 108 -2.85 9.54 -5.70
N VAL A 109 -4.09 9.12 -5.94
CA VAL A 109 -4.98 9.68 -6.94
C VAL A 109 -5.96 10.61 -6.23
N PHE A 110 -5.89 11.90 -6.54
CA PHE A 110 -6.80 12.90 -5.99
C PHE A 110 -8.02 13.02 -6.88
N GLU A 111 -9.17 12.55 -6.40
CA GLU A 111 -10.43 12.64 -7.12
C GLU A 111 -11.32 13.77 -6.64
N THR A 112 -12.14 14.26 -7.56
CA THR A 112 -13.35 14.99 -7.23
C THR A 112 -14.50 13.99 -7.19
N ARG A 113 -15.32 14.02 -6.13
CA ARG A 113 -16.45 13.10 -5.81
C ARG A 113 -17.45 12.79 -6.94
N LYS A 114 -17.32 13.40 -8.12
CA LYS A 114 -18.17 13.23 -9.31
C LYS A 114 -18.07 11.84 -9.98
N HIS A 115 -17.06 11.03 -9.66
CA HIS A 115 -16.87 9.71 -10.27
C HIS A 115 -17.30 8.52 -9.39
N LEU A 116 -17.83 8.79 -8.19
CA LEU A 116 -18.26 7.77 -7.22
C LEU A 116 -19.80 7.66 -7.09
N LEU A 117 -20.55 8.12 -8.09
CA LEU A 117 -22.01 8.02 -8.20
C LEU A 117 -22.43 7.26 -9.45
#